data_AF-A0A4Q2XMV7-F1
#
_entry.id   AF-A0A4Q2XMV7-F1
#
_cell.length_a   1.000
_cell.length_b   1.000
_cell.length_c   1.000
_cell.angle_alpha   90.00
_cell.angle_beta   90.00
_cell.angle_gamma   90.00
#
_symmetry.space_group_name_H-M   'P 1'
#
loop_
_entity.id
_entity.type
_entity.pdbx_description
1 polymer ?
#
loop_
_entity_poly.entity_id
_entity_poly.type
_entity_poly.pdbx_seq_one_letter_code
_entity_poly.pdbx_strand_id
1 'polypeptide(L)' 'MAIETRNVIGSVLQPCSTDPLTGWHRVGCCRSGSGDVGVHVV' A
#
# COMPACT_ATOMS: atom_id res chain seq x y z
N MET A 1 -19.09 1.19 3.25
CA MET A 1 -18.46 0.81 1.97
C MET A 1 -16.96 0.97 2.15
N ALA A 2 -16.17 -0.11 2.03
CA ALA A 2 -14.72 0.00 2.11
C ALA A 2 -14.22 0.59 0.79
N ILE A 3 -13.47 1.69 0.85
CA ILE A 3 -12.78 2.23 -0.32
C ILE A 3 -11.60 1.31 -0.61
N GLU A 4 -11.63 0.66 -1.77
CA GLU A 4 -10.55 -0.20 -2.24
C GLU A 4 -9.36 0.65 -2.70
N THR A 5 -8.15 0.31 -2.24
CA THR A 5 -6.92 1.00 -2.64
C THR A 5 -6.55 0.60 -4.07
N ARG A 6 -6.28 1.59 -4.93
CA ARG A 6 -5.96 1.38 -6.34
C ARG A 6 -4.49 1.62 -6.63
N ASN A 7 -3.95 0.92 -7.61
CA ASN A 7 -2.65 1.20 -8.19
C ASN A 7 -2.74 2.32 -9.25
N VAL A 8 -1.60 2.67 -9.85
CA VAL A 8 -1.49 3.78 -10.83
C VAL A 8 -2.29 3.59 -12.12
N ILE A 9 -2.73 2.36 -12.44
CA ILE A 9 -3.59 2.07 -13.60
C ILE A 9 -5.07 1.94 -13.22
N GLY A 10 -5.43 2.23 -11.97
CA GLY A 10 -6.81 2.25 -11.49
C GLY A 10 -7.40 0.88 -11.10
N SER A 11 -6.62 -0.20 -11.18
CA SER A 11 -7.02 -1.52 -10.68
C SER A 11 -6.64 -1.71 -9.21
N VAL A 12 -7.04 -2.83 -8.62
CA VAL A 12 -6.80 -3.15 -7.19
C VAL A 12 -5.30 -3.17 -6.87
N LEU A 13 -4.89 -2.51 -5.80
CA LEU A 13 -3.51 -2.53 -5.32
C LEU A 13 -3.11 -3.95 -4.90
N GLN A 14 -2.07 -4.49 -5.53
CA GLN A 14 -1.52 -5.81 -5.21
C GLN A 14 -0.43 -5.71 -4.12
N PRO A 15 -0.10 -6.83 -3.44
CA PRO A 15 1.07 -6.89 -2.58
C PRO A 15 2.36 -6.57 -3.35
N CYS A 16 3.23 -5.76 -2.74
CA CYS A 16 4.57 -5.46 -3.22
C CYS A 16 5.58 -6.52 -2.74
N SER A 17 5.53 -6.92 -1.47
CA SER A 17 6.40 -8.00 -0.92
C SER A 17 5.87 -8.53 0.41
N THR A 18 6.00 -9.84 0.63
CA THR A 18 5.69 -10.51 1.90
C THR A 18 6.92 -11.12 2.57
N ASP A 19 8.03 -11.26 1.85
CA ASP A 19 9.30 -11.77 2.36
C ASP A 19 10.48 -11.08 1.63
N PRO A 20 11.04 -9.99 2.19
CA PRO A 20 10.69 -9.37 3.46
C PRO A 20 9.32 -8.66 3.42
N LEU A 21 8.61 -8.63 4.55
CA LEU A 21 7.31 -7.95 4.66
C LEU A 21 7.47 -6.42 4.52
N THR A 22 6.83 -5.84 3.49
CA THR A 22 6.96 -4.40 3.15
C THR A 22 5.72 -3.56 3.53
N GLY A 23 5.73 -2.29 3.11
CA GLY A 23 4.69 -1.28 3.32
C GLY A 23 4.85 -0.55 4.65
N TRP A 24 4.47 0.73 4.72
CA TRP A 24 4.59 1.53 5.96
C TRP A 24 3.90 0.86 7.15
N HIS A 25 2.66 0.42 6.96
CA HIS A 25 1.89 -0.31 7.97
C HIS A 25 2.27 -1.81 8.12
N ARG A 26 3.33 -2.26 7.43
CA ARG A 26 3.80 -3.66 7.41
C ARG A 26 2.69 -4.65 7.05
N VAL A 27 1.99 -4.38 5.95
CA VAL A 27 0.91 -5.22 5.40
C VAL A 27 1.24 -5.82 4.04
N GLY A 28 2.47 -5.62 3.56
CA GLY A 28 2.92 -6.11 2.26
C GLY A 28 2.49 -5.26 1.06
N CYS A 29 1.71 -4.19 1.24
CA CYS A 29 1.28 -3.29 0.17
C CYS A 29 1.79 -1.85 0.37
N CYS A 30 2.09 -1.17 -0.73
CA CYS A 30 2.49 0.25 -0.77
C CYS A 30 1.28 1.20 -0.64
N ARG A 31 0.47 1.01 0.42
CA ARG A 31 -0.64 1.91 0.74
C ARG A 31 -0.22 2.94 1.78
N SER A 32 -0.61 4.19 1.56
CA SER A 32 -0.44 5.26 2.54
C SER A 32 -1.64 5.35 3.49
N GLY A 33 -1.53 6.15 4.54
CA GLY A 33 -2.57 6.37 5.55
C GLY A 33 -2.12 7.35 6.63
N SER A 34 -2.87 7.42 7.72
CA SER A 34 -2.55 8.32 8.83
C SER A 34 -1.16 8.02 9.41
N GLY A 35 -0.30 9.04 9.45
CA GLY A 35 1.07 8.94 10.00
C GLY A 35 2.14 8.55 8.96
N ASP A 36 1.76 8.15 7.75
CA ASP A 36 2.70 7.93 6.66
C ASP A 36 3.07 9.24 5.95
N VAL A 37 3.80 10.12 6.64
CA VAL A 37 4.24 11.42 6.09
C VAL A 37 5.22 11.27 4.94
N GLY A 38 5.91 10.12 4.85
CA GLY A 38 6.86 9.80 3.78
C GLY A 38 6.21 9.28 2.49
N VAL A 39 4.90 8.97 2.52
CA VAL A 39 4.13 8.50 1.37
C VAL A 39 4.78 7.28 0.70
N HIS A 40 4.86 6.17 1.42
CA HIS A 40 5.47 4.92 0.95
C HIS A 40 4.59 4.18 -0.07
N VAL A 41 4.44 4.76 -1.27
CA VAL A 41 3.53 4.30 -2.34
C VAL A 41 4.23 3.82 -3.62
N VAL A 42 5.57 3.74 -3.61
CA VAL A 42 6.42 3.26 -4.73
C VAL A 42 7.11 1.98 -4.34
#